data_AF-A0A382KWF4-F1
#
_entry.id   AF-A0A382KWF4-F1
#
_cell.length_a   1.000
_cell.length_b   1.000
_cell.length_c   1.000
_cell.angle_alpha   90.00
_cell.angle_beta   90.00
_cell.angle_gamma   90.00
#
_symmetry.space_group_name_H-M   'P 1'
#
loop_
_entity.id
_entity.type
_entity.pdbx_description
1 polymer ?
#
loop_
_entity_poly.entity_id
_entity_poly.type
_entity_poly.pdbx_seq_one_letter_code
_entity_poly.pdbx_strand_id
1 'polypeptide(L)' 'MNYQIEPLQNEDWPQVRSIYAESISTGVASFDTKPPNWRDWDSCRLSSCRFVAREGKNVFGWATLSPVSST' A
#
# COMPACT_ATOMS: atom_id res chain seq x y z
N MET A 1 -5.67 -13.37 -16.88
CA MET A 1 -5.11 -12.55 -15.79
C MET A 1 -3.68 -12.95 -15.61
N ASN A 2 -2.74 -12.08 -15.95
CA ASN A 2 -1.31 -12.32 -15.78
C ASN A 2 -0.73 -11.29 -14.81
N TYR A 3 -0.97 -11.51 -13.51
CA TYR A 3 -0.49 -10.63 -12.48
C TYR A 3 1.01 -10.81 -12.25
N GLN A 4 1.72 -9.69 -12.18
CA GLN A 4 3.13 -9.63 -11.82
C GLN A 4 3.28 -9.05 -10.42
N ILE A 5 4.16 -9.63 -9.63
CA ILE A 5 4.54 -9.11 -8.31
C ILE A 5 5.85 -8.35 -8.49
N GLU A 6 5.81 -7.03 -8.32
CA GLU A 6 6.95 -6.16 -8.54
C GLU A 6 7.19 -5.26 -7.32
N PRO A 7 8.43 -4.75 -7.12
CA PRO A 7 8.71 -3.79 -6.07
C PRO A 7 7.84 -2.53 -6.23
N LEU A 8 7.19 -2.12 -5.14
CA LEU A 8 6.39 -0.88 -5.11
C LEU A 8 7.29 0.32 -5.37
N GLN A 9 6.92 1.14 -6.35
CA GLN A 9 7.56 2.42 -6.66
C GLN A 9 6.69 3.59 -6.19
N ASN A 10 7.27 4.78 -6.10
CA ASN A 10 6.55 5.98 -5.67
C ASN A 10 5.38 6.31 -6.61
N GLU A 11 5.51 5.99 -7.90
CA GLU A 11 4.51 6.21 -8.93
C GLU A 11 3.26 5.31 -8.76
N ASP A 12 3.38 4.21 -8.03
CA ASP A 12 2.25 3.32 -7.71
C ASP A 12 1.37 3.89 -6.61
N TRP A 13 1.91 4.81 -5.80
CA TRP A 13 1.25 5.30 -4.60
C TRP A 13 -0.17 5.83 -4.82
N PRO A 14 -0.48 6.60 -5.88
CA PRO A 14 -1.85 7.06 -6.10
C PRO A 14 -2.87 5.92 -6.19
N GLN A 15 -2.50 4.81 -6.85
CA GLN A 15 -3.38 3.64 -6.98
C GLN A 15 -3.46 2.85 -5.66
N VAL A 16 -2.32 2.61 -5.00
CA VAL A 16 -2.26 1.96 -3.68
C VAL A 16 -3.11 2.72 -2.66
N ARG A 17 -3.00 4.06 -2.65
CA ARG A 17 -3.77 4.92 -1.76
C ARG A 17 -5.26 4.86 -2.06
N SER A 18 -5.66 4.74 -3.33
CA SER A 18 -7.06 4.55 -3.72
C SER A 18 -7.63 3.25 -3.14
N ILE A 19 -6.92 2.14 -3.32
CA ILE A 19 -7.37 0.83 -2.81
C ILE A 19 -7.42 0.85 -1.26
N TYR A 20 -6.46 1.50 -0.60
CA TYR A 20 -6.51 1.72 0.85
C TYR A 20 -7.74 2.54 1.24
N ALA A 21 -8.04 3.64 0.55
CA ALA A 21 -9.23 4.45 0.82
C ALA A 21 -10.52 3.62 0.74
N GLU A 22 -10.64 2.77 -0.28
CA GLU A 22 -11.77 1.84 -0.42
C GLU A 22 -11.86 0.89 0.77
N SER A 23 -10.74 0.32 1.21
CA SER A 23 -10.71 -0.56 2.39
C SER A 23 -11.18 0.14 3.68
N ILE A 24 -10.81 1.41 3.87
CA ILE A 24 -11.26 2.24 5.00
C ILE A 24 -12.77 2.50 4.91
N SER A 25 -13.28 2.79 3.72
CA SER A 25 -14.71 3.05 3.51
C SER A 25 -15.61 1.87 3.90
N THR A 26 -15.09 0.64 3.82
CA THR A 26 -15.80 -0.57 4.27
C THR A 26 -15.82 -0.73 5.79
N GLY A 27 -14.91 -0.08 6.52
CA GLY A 27 -14.83 -0.12 7.98
C GLY A 27 -14.35 -1.45 8.58
N VAL A 28 -13.91 -2.42 7.77
CA VAL A 28 -13.50 -3.76 8.24
C VAL A 28 -11.98 -3.92 8.31
N ALA A 29 -11.23 -3.25 7.43
CA ALA A 29 -9.83 -3.57 7.18
C ALA A 29 -8.81 -2.78 8.03
N SER A 30 -9.16 -1.57 8.49
CA SER A 30 -8.27 -0.73 9.29
C SER A 30 -9.05 0.14 10.28
N PHE A 31 -8.40 0.54 11.38
CA PHE A 31 -8.89 1.56 12.32
C PHE A 31 -8.67 3.00 11.80
N ASP A 32 -7.98 3.16 10.67
CA ASP A 32 -7.77 4.46 10.05
C ASP A 32 -9.09 5.05 9.55
N THR A 33 -9.25 6.36 9.72
CA THR A 33 -10.42 7.11 9.21
C THR A 33 -10.17 7.74 7.84
N LYS A 34 -8.90 7.84 7.42
CA LYS A 34 -8.49 8.36 6.12
C LYS A 34 -7.19 7.69 5.67
N PRO A 35 -6.99 7.51 4.36
CA PRO A 35 -5.72 7.02 3.86
C PRO A 35 -4.59 8.03 4.16
N PRO A 36 -3.42 7.59 4.66
CA PRO A 36 -2.31 8.48 4.99
C PRO A 36 -1.76 9.19 3.75
N ASN A 37 -0.93 10.21 3.94
CA ASN A 37 -0.09 10.72 2.84
C ASN A 37 1.12 9.78 2.64
N TRP A 38 1.84 9.97 1.53
CA TRP A 38 3.00 9.12 1.20
C TRP A 38 4.05 9.12 2.30
N ARG A 39 4.44 10.30 2.80
CA ARG A 39 5.54 10.46 3.74
C ARG A 39 5.28 9.72 5.05
N ASP A 40 4.07 9.87 5.60
CA ASP A 40 3.70 9.25 6.86
C ASP A 40 3.60 7.72 6.68
N TRP A 41 3.02 7.25 5.57
CA TRP A 41 2.95 5.82 5.26
C TRP A 41 4.35 5.20 5.08
N ASP A 42 5.23 5.88 4.34
CA ASP A 42 6.61 5.46 4.08
C ASP A 42 7.42 5.36 5.38
N SER A 43 7.27 6.33 6.28
CA SER A 43 8.00 6.36 7.56
C SER A 43 7.66 5.21 8.51
N CYS A 44 6.45 4.64 8.38
CA CYS A 44 5.96 3.55 9.23
C CYS A 44 6.20 2.15 8.62
N ARG A 45 6.82 2.06 7.44
CA ARG A 45 7.03 0.81 6.70
C ARG A 45 8.52 0.57 6.44
N LEU A 46 8.94 -0.68 6.48
CA LEU A 46 10.31 -1.04 6.05
C LEU A 46 10.49 -0.67 4.58
N SER A 47 11.60 -0.04 4.21
CA SER A 47 11.91 0.30 2.81
C SER A 47 12.06 -0.94 1.93
N SER A 48 12.46 -2.07 2.52
CA SER A 48 12.47 -3.40 1.91
C SER A 48 11.13 -4.11 2.04
N CYS A 49 10.92 -5.16 1.24
CA CYS A 49 9.72 -6.01 1.29
C CYS A 49 8.42 -5.25 1.02
N ARG A 50 8.44 -4.34 0.03
CA ARG A 50 7.26 -3.63 -0.47
C ARG A 50 6.97 -4.08 -1.89
N PHE A 51 5.77 -4.60 -2.12
CA PHE A 51 5.40 -5.16 -3.40
C PHE A 51 4.00 -4.72 -3.82
N VAL A 52 3.79 -4.65 -5.12
CA VAL A 52 2.47 -4.50 -5.75
C VAL A 52 2.17 -5.69 -6.64
N ALA A 53 0.90 -6.10 -6.67
CA ALA A 53 0.37 -6.99 -7.70
C ALA A 53 -0.21 -6.12 -8.81
N ARG A 54 0.31 -6.25 -10.03
CA ARG A 54 -0.11 -5.43 -11.17
C ARG A 54 -0.31 -6.21 -12.46
N GLU A 55 -1.12 -5.65 -13.35
CA GLU A 55 -1.20 -6.05 -14.76
C GLU A 55 -0.96 -4.78 -15.61
N GLY A 56 0.17 -4.73 -16.29
CA GLY A 56 0.63 -3.51 -16.97
C GLY A 56 0.86 -2.37 -15.98
N LYS A 57 0.12 -1.28 -16.11
CA LYS A 57 0.21 -0.10 -15.22
C LYS A 57 -0.80 -0.11 -14.08
N ASN A 58 -1.72 -1.07 -14.07
CA ASN A 58 -2.81 -1.11 -13.11
C ASN A 58 -2.41 -1.93 -11.89
N VAL A 59 -2.50 -1.34 -10.71
CA VAL A 59 -2.25 -1.99 -9.42
C VAL A 59 -3.56 -2.55 -8.89
N PHE A 60 -3.54 -3.82 -8.48
CA PHE A 60 -4.70 -4.54 -7.93
C PHE A 60 -4.58 -4.82 -6.44
N GLY A 61 -3.39 -4.65 -5.87
CA GLY A 61 -3.13 -4.85 -4.45
C GLY A 61 -1.67 -4.62 -4.11
N TRP A 62 -1.36 -4.57 -2.81
CA TRP A 62 0.00 -4.37 -2.32
C TRP A 62 0.22 -5.15 -1.02
N ALA A 63 1.49 -5.42 -0.73
CA ALA A 63 1.92 -6.03 0.53
C ALA A 63 3.19 -5.32 1.03
N THR A 64 3.22 -5.02 2.34
CA THR A 64 4.35 -4.33 2.98
C THR A 64 4.51 -4.79 4.42
N LEU A 65 5.72 -4.67 4.94
CA LEU A 65 6.04 -4.93 6.34
C LEU A 65 6.16 -3.61 7.12
N SER A 66 5.69 -3.61 8.36
CA SER A 66 5.97 -2.57 9.35
C SER A 66 6.83 -3.16 10.48
N PRO A 67 7.72 -2.37 11.10
CA PRO A 67 8.34 -2.77 12.36
C PRO A 67 7.27 -3.12 13.40
N VAL A 68 7.53 -4.11 14.23
CA VAL A 68 6.65 -4.47 15.36
C VAL A 68 6.70 -3.43 16.49
N SER A 69 7.72 -2.58 16.51
CA SER A 69 7.93 -1.55 17.53
C SER A 69 8.49 -0.29 16.87
N SER A 70 7.92 0.86 17.21
CA SER A 70 8.52 2.16 16.96
C SER A 70 9.58 2.40 18.04
N THR A 71 10.81 2.71 17.66
CA THR A 71 11.83 3.20 18.62
C THR A 71 11.64 4.68 18.85
#